data_AF-F4LR36-F1
#
_entry.id   AF-F4LR36-F1
#
_cell.length_a   1.000
_cell.length_b   1.000
_cell.length_c   1.000
_cell.angle_alpha   90.00
_cell.angle_beta   90.00
_cell.angle_gamma   90.00
#
_symmetry.space_group_name_H-M   'P 1'
#
loop_
_entity.id
_entity.type
_entity.pdbx_description
1 polymer ?
#
loop_
_entity_poly.entity_id
_entity_poly.type
_entity_poly.pdbx_seq_one_letter_code
_entity_poly.pdbx_strand_id
1 'polypeptide(L)'
;MQFYLISGLIFAFFVAIFALWNSSEIIIRFPFLGEFATSQALVIIGSAMLGALVIMVFGLVKSFKMNQQIKKQARTIKDYEQIIDKMKKQLDEKQLKKENGAEI
;
A
#
# COMPACT_ATOMS: atom_id res chain seq x y z
N MET A 1 2.10 -23.35 1.64
CA MET A 1 0.81 -22.90 2.19
C MET A 1 0.51 -23.51 3.56
N GLN A 2 0.49 -24.84 3.72
CA GLN A 2 0.25 -25.48 5.03
C GLN A 2 1.28 -25.09 6.10
N PHE A 3 2.56 -24.95 5.74
CA PHE A 3 3.60 -24.51 6.68
C PHE A 3 3.30 -23.15 7.33
N TYR A 4 2.77 -22.18 6.58
CA TYR A 4 2.40 -20.87 7.12
C TYR A 4 1.21 -20.94 8.08
N LEU A 5 0.25 -21.83 7.80
CA LEU A 5 -0.89 -22.06 8.70
C LEU A 5 -0.44 -22.71 10.00
N ILE A 6 0.41 -23.74 9.91
CA ILE A 6 0.94 -24.45 11.07
C ILE A 6 1.83 -23.52 11.92
N SER A 7 2.72 -22.74 11.29
CA SER A 7 3.56 -21.78 12.01
C SER A 7 2.73 -20.66 12.64
N GLY A 8 1.69 -20.18 11.96
CA GLY A 8 0.73 -19.22 12.50
C GLY A 8 -0.01 -19.75 13.72
N LEU A 9 -0.42 -21.02 13.70
CA LEU A 9 -1.10 -21.65 14.84
C LEU A 9 -0.17 -21.81 16.05
N ILE A 10 1.07 -22.24 15.83
CA ILE A 10 2.10 -22.33 16.87
C ILE A 10 2.36 -20.94 17.47
N PHE A 11 2.46 -19.90 16.63
CA PHE A 11 2.63 -18.54 17.08
C PHE A 11 1.42 -18.03 17.91
N ALA A 12 0.19 -18.29 17.45
CA ALA A 12 -1.01 -17.94 18.19
C ALA A 12 -1.08 -18.63 19.56
N PHE A 13 -0.64 -19.88 19.65
CA PHE A 13 -0.53 -20.60 20.92
C PHE A 13 0.47 -19.91 21.89
N PHE A 14 1.63 -19.47 21.41
CA PHE A 14 2.56 -18.70 22.23
C PHE A 14 1.97 -17.36 22.68
N VAL A 15 1.24 -16.66 21.81
CA VAL A 15 0.54 -15.42 22.18
C VAL A 15 -0.52 -15.68 23.27
N ALA A 16 -1.24 -16.79 23.20
CA ALA A 16 -2.21 -17.17 24.23
C ALA A 16 -1.54 -17.45 25.58
N ILE A 17 -0.42 -18.18 25.60
CA ILE A 17 0.38 -18.41 26.82
C ILE A 17 0.88 -17.07 27.39
N PHE A 18 1.42 -16.21 26.53
CA PHE A 18 1.87 -14.87 26.92
C PHE A 18 0.74 -14.06 27.56
N ALA A 19 -0.46 -14.09 26.98
CA ALA A 19 -1.61 -13.40 27.53
C ALA A 19 -2.03 -13.97 28.90
N LEU A 20 -1.94 -15.29 29.09
CA LEU A 20 -2.26 -15.94 30.36
C LEU A 20 -1.27 -15.55 31.46
N TRP A 21 0.03 -15.53 31.17
CA TRP A 21 1.05 -15.10 32.14
C TRP A 21 0.98 -13.63 32.50
N ASN A 22 0.51 -12.80 31.57
CA ASN A 22 0.32 -11.36 31.77
C ASN A 22 -1.16 -11.01 31.99
N SER A 23 -1.95 -11.95 32.53
CA SER A 23 -3.36 -11.75 32.85
C SER A 23 -3.58 -10.98 34.15
N SER A 24 -2.51 -10.78 34.94
CA SER A 24 -2.52 -9.98 36.17
C SER A 24 -3.15 -8.61 35.94
N GLU A 25 -4.08 -8.28 36.82
CA GLU A 25 -4.79 -7.02 36.80
C GLU A 25 -3.87 -5.88 37.26
N ILE A 26 -3.83 -4.83 36.45
CA ILE A 26 -3.13 -3.58 36.72
C ILE A 26 -4.09 -2.41 36.64
N ILE A 27 -3.82 -1.38 37.43
CA ILE A 27 -4.57 -0.14 37.41
C ILE A 27 -3.85 0.85 36.50
N ILE A 28 -4.49 1.25 35.41
CA ILE A 28 -4.00 2.32 34.55
C ILE A 28 -4.70 3.61 34.92
N ARG A 29 -3.90 4.65 35.17
CA ARG A 29 -4.35 5.99 35.51
C ARG A 29 -4.24 6.87 34.27
N PHE A 30 -5.37 7.19 33.65
CA PHE A 30 -5.40 8.14 32.55
C PHE A 30 -5.63 9.56 33.10
N PRO A 31 -4.76 10.54 32.75
CA PRO A 31 -4.84 11.89 33.29
C PRO A 31 -6.21 12.58 33.13
N PHE A 32 -6.98 12.22 32.10
CA PHE A 32 -8.27 12.84 31.77
C PHE A 32 -9.47 11.89 31.80
N LEU A 33 -9.25 10.57 31.89
CA LEU A 33 -10.34 9.56 31.84
C LEU A 33 -10.53 8.80 33.16
N GLY A 34 -9.65 8.99 34.15
CA GLY A 34 -9.72 8.28 35.42
C GLY A 34 -8.93 6.97 35.45
N GLU A 35 -9.28 6.09 36.38
CA GLU A 35 -8.56 4.84 36.64
C GLU A 35 -9.33 3.63 36.11
N PHE A 36 -8.64 2.73 35.42
CA PHE A 36 -9.22 1.50 34.89
C PHE A 36 -8.38 0.30 35.30
N ALA A 37 -9.04 -0.72 35.82
CA ALA A 37 -8.42 -2.01 36.10
C ALA A 37 -8.53 -2.91 34.87
N THR A 38 -7.42 -3.45 34.41
CA THR A 38 -7.34 -4.31 33.22
C THR A 38 -6.10 -5.20 33.27
N SER A 39 -6.01 -6.22 32.43
CA SER A 39 -4.82 -7.07 32.37
C SER A 39 -3.69 -6.41 31.58
N GLN A 40 -2.44 -6.68 31.99
CA GLN A 40 -1.25 -6.21 31.27
C GLN A 40 -1.26 -6.66 29.80
N ALA A 41 -1.69 -7.90 29.56
CA ALA A 41 -1.81 -8.47 28.22
C ALA A 41 -2.75 -7.64 27.33
N LEU A 42 -3.92 -7.23 27.83
CA LEU A 42 -4.90 -6.49 27.03
C LEU A 42 -4.34 -5.12 26.59
N VAL A 43 -3.57 -4.48 27.48
CA VAL A 43 -2.96 -3.17 27.23
C VAL A 43 -1.87 -3.26 26.16
N ILE A 44 -1.01 -4.27 26.25
CA ILE A 44 0.06 -4.51 25.26
C ILE A 44 -0.54 -4.83 23.90
N ILE A 45 -1.51 -5.76 23.85
CA ILE A 45 -2.17 -6.16 22.60
C ILE A 45 -2.91 -4.98 21.99
N GLY A 46 -3.68 -4.23 22.79
CA GLY A 46 -4.38 -3.04 22.33
C GLY A 46 -3.43 -1.98 21.76
N SER A 47 -2.31 -1.72 22.44
CA SER A 47 -1.29 -0.77 21.96
C SER A 47 -0.64 -1.22 20.65
N ALA A 48 -0.28 -2.50 20.55
CA ALA A 48 0.28 -3.07 19.33
C ALA A 48 -0.71 -3.04 18.16
N MET A 49 -1.98 -3.36 18.41
CA MET A 49 -3.06 -3.27 17.42
C MET A 49 -3.27 -1.84 16.92
N LEU A 50 -3.27 -0.85 17.83
CA LEU A 50 -3.35 0.56 17.43
C LEU A 50 -2.14 0.97 16.57
N GLY A 51 -0.93 0.56 16.94
CA GLY A 51 0.27 0.77 16.12
C GLY A 51 0.16 0.15 14.73
N ALA A 52 -0.31 -1.09 14.63
CA ALA A 52 -0.54 -1.78 13.36
C ALA A 52 -1.60 -1.08 12.50
N LEU A 53 -2.68 -0.59 13.13
CA LEU A 53 -3.74 0.16 12.45
C LEU A 53 -3.20 1.47 11.87
N VAL A 54 -2.37 2.20 12.63
CA VAL A 54 -1.70 3.42 12.14
C VAL A 54 -0.83 3.10 10.93
N ILE A 55 0.03 2.08 11.01
CA ILE A 55 0.88 1.65 9.88
C ILE A 55 0.04 1.26 8.67
N MET A 56 -1.07 0.55 8.87
CA MET A 56 -2.00 0.17 7.81
C MET A 56 -2.56 1.41 7.09
N VAL A 57 -3.03 2.42 7.82
CA VAL A 57 -3.55 3.67 7.24
C VAL A 57 -2.46 4.39 6.43
N PHE A 58 -1.25 4.50 6.96
CA PHE A 58 -0.12 5.08 6.21
C PHE A 58 0.19 4.27 4.94
N GLY A 59 0.13 2.94 5.01
CA GLY A 59 0.28 2.04 3.88
C GLY A 59 -0.78 2.27 2.80
N LEU A 60 -2.05 2.43 3.17
CA LEU A 60 -3.15 2.72 2.25
C LEU A 60 -2.96 4.07 1.55
N VAL A 61 -2.59 5.12 2.30
CA VAL A 61 -2.33 6.45 1.74
C VAL A 61 -1.17 6.41 0.74
N LYS A 62 -0.08 5.70 1.08
CA LYS A 62 1.07 5.50 0.19
C LYS A 62 0.66 4.78 -1.08
N SER A 63 -0.06 3.66 -0.96
CA SER A 63 -0.56 2.87 -2.08
C SER A 63 -1.49 3.68 -2.99
N PHE A 64 -2.35 4.52 -2.43
CA PHE A 64 -3.22 5.41 -3.21
C PHE A 64 -2.42 6.42 -4.03
N LYS A 65 -1.43 7.10 -3.41
CA LYS A 65 -0.54 8.03 -4.12
C LYS A 65 0.23 7.34 -5.24
N MET A 66 0.75 6.15 -4.96
CA MET A 66 1.50 5.35 -5.94
C MET A 66 0.62 4.94 -7.13
N ASN A 67 -0.60 4.46 -6.87
CA ASN A 67 -1.57 4.16 -7.93
C ASN A 67 -1.93 5.39 -8.77
N GLN A 68 -2.03 6.57 -8.16
CA GLN A 68 -2.30 7.80 -8.88
C GLN A 68 -1.13 8.19 -9.80
N GLN A 69 0.12 8.00 -9.34
CA GLN A 69 1.31 8.21 -10.15
C GLN A 69 1.39 7.22 -11.31
N ILE A 70 1.10 5.93 -11.09
CA ILE A 70 1.04 4.92 -12.16
C ILE A 70 0.04 5.33 -13.23
N LYS A 71 -1.16 5.77 -12.83
CA LYS A 71 -2.19 6.26 -13.79
C LYS A 71 -1.71 7.49 -14.56
N LYS A 72 -1.01 8.42 -13.90
CA LYS A 72 -0.45 9.61 -14.56
C LYS A 72 0.61 9.22 -15.59
N GLN A 73 1.56 8.38 -15.19
CA GLN A 73 2.63 7.88 -16.06
C GLN A 73 2.05 7.12 -17.26
N ALA A 74 1.06 6.25 -17.05
CA ALA A 74 0.39 5.52 -18.13
C ALA A 74 -0.30 6.44 -19.16
N ARG A 75 -0.92 7.54 -18.70
CA ARG A 75 -1.48 8.56 -19.60
C ARG A 75 -0.39 9.25 -20.42
N THR A 76 0.70 9.66 -19.76
CA THR A 76 1.83 10.29 -20.44
C THR A 76 2.46 9.37 -21.51
N ILE A 77 2.59 8.07 -21.23
CA ILE A 77 3.05 7.09 -22.23
C ILE A 77 2.12 7.09 -23.44
N LYS A 78 0.80 6.98 -23.20
CA LYS A 78 -0.20 6.98 -24.27
C LYS A 78 -0.17 8.25 -25.12
N ASP A 79 0.00 9.42 -24.49
CA ASP A 79 0.10 10.70 -25.20
C ASP A 79 1.34 10.74 -26.09
N TYR A 80 2.50 10.27 -25.59
CA TYR A 80 3.72 10.19 -26.39
C TYR A 80 3.59 9.19 -27.55
N GLU A 81 2.97 8.03 -27.35
CA GLU A 81 2.70 7.06 -28.42
C GLU A 81 1.85 7.69 -29.54
N GLN A 82 0.84 8.49 -29.19
CA GLN A 82 0.02 9.21 -30.18
C GLN A 82 0.80 10.30 -30.94
N ILE A 83 1.71 11.02 -30.25
CA ILE A 83 2.57 12.02 -30.91
C ILE A 83 3.52 11.31 -31.89
N ILE A 84 4.13 10.21 -31.49
CA ILE A 84 5.00 9.41 -32.35
C ILE A 84 4.25 8.92 -33.59
N ASP A 85 3.02 8.41 -33.44
CA ASP A 85 2.19 7.96 -34.57
C ASP A 85 1.85 9.10 -35.54
N LYS A 86 1.47 10.27 -35.00
CA LYS A 86 1.22 11.47 -35.82
C LYS A 86 2.46 11.93 -36.58
N MET A 87 3.62 11.97 -35.91
CA MET A 87 4.87 12.38 -36.54
C MET A 87 5.30 11.42 -37.65
N LYS A 88 5.12 10.10 -37.46
CA LYS A 88 5.38 9.10 -38.51
C LYS A 88 4.50 9.34 -39.73
N LYS A 89 3.18 9.52 -39.55
CA LYS A 89 2.26 9.82 -40.65
C LYS A 89 2.63 11.10 -41.40
N GLN A 90 3.02 12.15 -40.69
CA GLN A 90 3.49 13.40 -41.31
C GLN A 90 4.80 13.22 -42.09
N LEU A 91 5.69 12.33 -41.64
CA LEU A 91 6.92 12.01 -42.35
C LEU A 91 6.61 11.26 -43.65
N ASP A 92 5.74 10.25 -43.58
CA ASP A 92 5.31 9.45 -44.73
C ASP A 92 4.62 10.33 -45.78
N GLU A 93 3.70 11.22 -45.36
CA GLU A 93 3.05 12.19 -46.24
C GLU A 93 4.03 13.18 -46.91
N LYS A 94 5.05 13.64 -46.16
CA LYS A 94 6.08 14.52 -46.71
C LYS A 94 6.99 13.80 -47.70
N GLN A 95 7.30 12.53 -47.46
CA GLN A 95 8.10 11.71 -48.38
C GLN A 95 7.34 11.44 -49.68
N LEU A 96 6.07 11.07 -49.59
CA LEU A 96 5.20 10.87 -50.76
C LEU A 96 5.07 12.13 -51.62
N LYS A 97 4.92 13.31 -50.99
CA LYS A 97 4.88 14.60 -51.72
C LYS A 97 6.21 14.94 -52.39
N LYS A 98 7.34 14.49 -51.83
CA LYS A 98 8.68 14.74 -52.37
C LYS A 98 8.99 13.84 -53.56
N GLU A 99 8.55 12.58 -53.52
CA GLU A 99 8.64 11.65 -54.67
C GLU A 99 7.76 12.12 -55.83
N ASN A 100 6.48 12.43 -55.58
CA ASN A 100 5.57 12.88 -56.64
C ASN A 100 5.93 14.27 -57.21
N GLY A 101 6.67 15.09 -56.48
CA GLY A 101 7.15 16.40 -56.94
C GLY A 101 8.49 16.35 -57.70
N ALA A 102 9.20 15.22 -57.70
CA ALA A 102 10.44 15.02 -58.43
C ALA A 102 10.23 14.41 -59.83
N GLU A 103 9.01 13.98 -60.14
CA GLU A 103 8.62 13.39 -61.45
C GLU A 103 8.00 14.41 -62.43
N ILE A 104 8.07 15.72 -62.15
CA ILE A 104 7.60 16.81 -63.04
C ILE A 104 8.76 17.68 -63.50
#